data_AF-A0A6M8VYS9-F1
#
_entry.id   AF-A0A6M8VYS9-F1
#
_cell.length_a   1.000
_cell.length_b   1.000
_cell.length_c   1.000
_cell.angle_alpha   90.00
_cell.angle_beta   90.00
_cell.angle_gamma   90.00
#
_symmetry.space_group_name_H-M   'P 1'
#
loop_
_entity.id
_entity.type
_entity.pdbx_description
1 polymer ?
#
loop_
_entity_poly.entity_id
_entity_poly.type
_entity_poly.pdbx_seq_one_letter_code
_entity_poly.pdbx_strand_id
1 'polypeptide(L)'
;MAATRIAAAVCRAGEAVGVYWGNGGHLHEPDTFVQDSLADVPPVHLWVGLVISGETEDGPYSMSSCGMVHLGFAELEVIDSTTEPADLADIGYSLVMYLVENGPVVGDGHTFGPTAETKWRVEHTKSKFRKGEWVLRLQLP
;
A
#
# COMPACT_ATOMS: atom_id res chain seq x y z
N MET A 1 10.35 9.30 6.80
CA MET A 1 11.00 10.45 6.11
C MET A 1 12.52 10.42 6.12
N ALA A 2 13.21 10.51 7.27
CA ALA A 2 14.67 10.65 7.30
C ALA A 2 15.43 9.52 6.57
N ALA A 3 15.07 8.26 6.82
CA ALA A 3 15.69 7.11 6.13
C ALA A 3 15.54 7.17 4.60
N THR A 4 14.35 7.56 4.11
CA THR A 4 14.07 7.73 2.67
C THR A 4 14.94 8.80 2.05
N ARG A 5 15.09 9.96 2.71
CA ARG A 5 15.93 11.06 2.22
C ARG A 5 17.42 10.72 2.24
N ILE A 6 17.88 9.95 3.23
CA ILE A 6 19.25 9.44 3.26
C ILE A 6 19.48 8.48 2.08
N ALA A 7 18.56 7.54 1.84
CA ALA A 7 18.65 6.63 0.69
C ALA A 7 18.67 7.40 -0.63
N ALA A 8 17.86 8.45 -0.78
CA ALA A 8 17.86 9.30 -1.96
C ALA A 8 19.18 10.08 -2.14
N ALA A 9 19.76 10.58 -1.04
CA ALA A 9 21.06 11.23 -1.09
C ALA A 9 22.18 10.27 -1.55
N VAL A 10 22.17 9.03 -1.05
CA VAL A 10 23.09 7.97 -1.48
C VAL A 10 22.85 7.61 -2.95
N CYS A 11 21.60 7.45 -3.37
CA CYS A 11 21.20 7.18 -4.75
C CYS A 11 21.79 8.21 -5.72
N ARG A 12 21.64 9.50 -5.40
CA ARG A 12 22.19 10.60 -6.20
C ARG A 12 23.72 10.65 -6.20
N ALA A 13 24.34 10.42 -5.04
CA ALA A 13 25.80 10.51 -4.92
C ALA A 13 26.53 9.34 -5.59
N GLY A 14 25.87 8.18 -5.68
CA GLY A 14 26.47 6.93 -6.16
C GLY A 14 26.09 6.51 -7.58
N GLU A 15 25.42 7.36 -8.36
CA GLU A 15 24.94 7.03 -9.71
C GLU A 15 24.18 5.69 -9.75
N ALA A 16 23.28 5.48 -8.78
CA ALA A 16 22.59 4.21 -8.65
C ALA A 16 21.73 3.90 -9.87
N VAL A 17 21.69 2.63 -10.29
CA VAL A 17 20.84 2.12 -11.38
C VAL A 17 19.41 1.77 -10.91
N GLY A 18 19.16 1.82 -9.60
CA GLY A 18 17.86 1.59 -8.99
C GLY A 18 17.93 1.57 -7.46
N VAL A 19 16.78 1.78 -6.81
CA VAL A 19 16.66 1.72 -5.35
C VAL A 19 15.72 0.58 -4.96
N TYR A 20 16.28 -0.48 -4.40
CA TYR A 20 15.47 -1.59 -3.88
C TYR A 20 14.99 -1.30 -2.46
N TRP A 21 13.68 -1.23 -2.27
CA TRP A 21 13.08 -1.05 -0.95
C TRP A 21 12.54 -2.39 -0.42
N GLY A 22 13.41 -3.13 0.29
CA GLY A 22 13.14 -4.52 0.68
C GLY A 22 11.83 -4.73 1.46
N ASN A 23 11.45 -3.79 2.33
CA ASN A 23 10.21 -3.89 3.11
C ASN A 23 8.94 -3.87 2.23
N GLY A 24 8.97 -3.13 1.12
CA GLY A 24 7.85 -3.05 0.17
C GLY A 24 7.94 -4.08 -0.96
N GLY A 25 9.10 -4.72 -1.13
CA GLY A 25 9.33 -5.74 -2.14
C GLY A 25 9.52 -5.21 -3.57
N HIS A 26 9.70 -3.90 -3.77
CA HIS A 26 9.80 -3.28 -5.09
C HIS A 26 11.11 -2.52 -5.35
N LEU A 27 11.43 -2.39 -6.64
CA LEU A 27 12.56 -1.63 -7.18
C LEU A 27 12.04 -0.30 -7.73
N HIS A 28 12.67 0.80 -7.33
CA HIS A 28 12.35 2.13 -7.82
C HIS A 28 13.37 2.61 -8.84
N GLU A 29 12.88 3.30 -9.85
CA GLU A 29 13.71 4.08 -10.77
C GLU A 29 14.41 5.22 -9.97
N PRO A 30 15.73 5.44 -10.14
CA PRO A 30 16.51 6.39 -9.35
C PRO A 30 15.93 7.80 -9.27
N ASP A 31 15.59 8.41 -10.41
CA ASP A 31 15.15 9.80 -10.45
C ASP A 31 13.77 9.95 -9.80
N THR A 32 12.86 9.02 -10.06
CA THR A 32 11.54 8.94 -9.44
C THR A 32 11.65 8.81 -7.92
N PHE A 33 12.48 7.89 -7.42
CA PHE A 33 12.70 7.71 -5.98
C PHE A 33 13.21 9.01 -5.34
N VAL A 34 14.16 9.68 -6.01
CA VAL A 34 14.73 10.94 -5.52
C VAL A 34 13.67 12.03 -5.49
N GLN A 35 12.89 12.22 -6.56
CA GLN A 35 11.83 13.23 -6.61
C GLN A 35 10.80 13.00 -5.50
N ASP A 36 10.32 11.76 -5.37
CA ASP A 36 9.27 11.42 -4.39
C ASP A 36 9.77 11.52 -2.95
N SER A 37 11.08 11.29 -2.70
CA SER A 37 11.67 11.46 -1.37
C SER A 37 11.67 12.90 -0.84
N LEU A 38 11.53 13.88 -1.75
CA LEU A 38 11.50 15.31 -1.43
C LEU A 38 10.10 15.80 -1.05
N ALA A 39 9.06 14.97 -1.20
CA ALA A 39 7.72 15.31 -0.76
C ALA A 39 7.68 15.69 0.74
N ASP A 40 6.78 16.64 1.06
CA ASP A 40 6.50 17.04 2.43
C ASP A 40 5.58 16.05 3.15
N VAL A 41 4.82 15.27 2.38
CA VAL A 41 3.99 14.16 2.86
C VAL A 41 4.79 12.85 2.83
N PRO A 42 4.44 11.86 3.67
CA PRO A 42 4.98 10.51 3.58
C PRO A 42 4.82 9.91 2.17
N PRO A 43 5.92 9.57 1.45
CA PRO A 43 5.84 8.92 0.14
C PRO A 43 5.56 7.43 0.33
N VAL A 44 4.33 7.10 0.74
CA VAL A 44 3.92 5.75 1.15
C VAL A 44 4.09 4.71 0.04
N HIS A 45 3.96 5.12 -1.22
CA HIS A 45 4.17 4.27 -2.40
C HIS A 45 5.63 3.85 -2.56
N LEU A 46 6.59 4.59 -2.01
CA LEU A 46 7.97 4.13 -1.94
C LEU A 46 8.15 3.02 -0.90
N TRP A 47 7.33 3.01 0.15
CA TRP A 47 7.54 2.18 1.33
C TRP A 47 6.74 0.88 1.33
N VAL A 48 5.51 0.95 0.82
CA VAL A 48 4.55 -0.15 0.80
C VAL A 48 4.30 -0.54 -0.65
N GLY A 49 4.54 -1.80 -0.99
CA GLY A 49 4.18 -2.33 -2.30
C GLY A 49 2.72 -2.75 -2.33
N LEU A 50 2.02 -2.49 -3.44
CA LEU A 50 0.71 -3.06 -3.73
C LEU A 50 0.85 -4.04 -4.90
N VAL A 51 0.50 -5.30 -4.65
CA VAL A 51 0.42 -6.33 -5.69
C VAL A 51 -1.05 -6.48 -6.07
N ILE A 52 -1.38 -6.21 -7.32
CA ILE A 52 -2.73 -6.37 -7.87
C ILE A 52 -2.68 -7.48 -8.93
N SER A 53 -3.61 -8.41 -8.84
CA SER A 53 -3.72 -9.55 -9.76
C SER A 53 -5.16 -9.76 -10.18
N GLY A 54 -5.39 -9.99 -11.47
CA GLY A 54 -6.68 -10.47 -11.99
C GLY A 54 -6.70 -11.99 -12.13
N GLU A 55 -7.86 -12.61 -11.88
CA GLU A 55 -8.07 -14.01 -12.27
C GLU A 55 -8.06 -14.17 -13.80
N THR A 56 -8.57 -13.15 -14.52
CA THR A 56 -8.50 -13.00 -15.97
C THR A 56 -8.02 -11.57 -16.33
N GLU A 57 -7.89 -11.28 -17.63
CA GLU A 57 -7.59 -9.92 -18.10
C GLU A 57 -8.68 -8.91 -17.70
N ASP A 58 -9.92 -9.35 -17.51
CA ASP A 58 -11.08 -8.54 -17.13
C ASP A 58 -11.44 -8.70 -15.63
N GLY A 59 -10.54 -9.30 -14.83
CA GLY A 59 -10.76 -9.58 -13.42
C GLY A 59 -11.49 -10.90 -13.13
N PRO A 60 -12.11 -11.05 -11.94
CA PRO A 60 -12.08 -10.09 -10.83
C PRO A 60 -10.65 -9.87 -10.32
N TYR A 61 -10.43 -8.72 -9.68
CA TYR A 61 -9.12 -8.30 -9.21
C TYR A 61 -8.98 -8.45 -7.70
N SER A 62 -7.79 -8.88 -7.29
CA SER A 62 -7.39 -8.92 -5.89
C SER A 62 -6.17 -8.05 -5.66
N MET A 63 -6.03 -7.53 -4.44
CA MET A 63 -4.90 -6.70 -4.02
C MET A 63 -4.33 -7.22 -2.71
N SER A 64 -3.00 -7.19 -2.56
CA SER A 64 -2.34 -7.36 -1.28
C SER A 64 -1.24 -6.32 -1.11
N SER A 65 -1.19 -5.70 0.07
CA SER A 65 -0.05 -4.85 0.41
C SER A 65 1.14 -5.65 0.94
N CYS A 66 2.32 -5.06 0.87
CA CYS A 66 3.55 -5.56 1.46
C CYS A 66 4.32 -4.39 2.09
N GLY A 67 4.62 -4.48 3.38
CA GLY A 67 5.46 -3.52 4.10
C GLY A 67 4.74 -2.71 5.18
N MET A 68 3.42 -2.84 5.28
CA MET A 68 2.61 -2.19 6.33
C MET A 68 3.03 -2.64 7.73
N VAL A 69 3.44 -3.90 7.88
CA VAL A 69 3.87 -4.45 9.19
C VAL A 69 5.08 -3.71 9.76
N HIS A 70 5.96 -3.17 8.91
CA HIS A 70 7.12 -2.38 9.33
C HIS A 70 6.75 -0.96 9.79
N LEU A 71 5.53 -0.53 9.47
CA LEU A 71 4.93 0.72 9.95
C LEU A 71 4.01 0.51 11.16
N GLY A 72 3.86 -0.74 11.63
CA GLY A 72 3.02 -1.08 12.78
C GLY A 72 1.55 -1.37 12.44
N PHE A 73 1.24 -1.63 11.16
CA PHE A 73 -0.12 -1.90 10.68
C PHE A 73 -0.26 -3.33 10.13
N ALA A 74 -1.47 -3.88 10.13
CA ALA A 74 -1.78 -5.12 9.43
C ALA A 74 -1.75 -4.88 7.90
N GLU A 75 -1.35 -5.86 7.10
CA GLU A 75 -1.39 -5.73 5.64
C GLU A 75 -2.84 -5.59 5.15
N LEU A 76 -3.04 -4.83 4.08
CA LEU A 76 -4.31 -4.68 3.37
C LEU A 76 -4.53 -5.87 2.43
N GLU A 77 -5.78 -6.29 2.31
CA GLU A 77 -6.17 -7.35 1.38
C GLU A 77 -7.52 -7.03 0.73
N VAL A 78 -7.62 -7.16 -0.60
CA VAL A 78 -8.87 -7.16 -1.36
C VAL A 78 -8.94 -8.49 -2.09
N ILE A 79 -10.11 -9.10 -2.10
CA ILE A 79 -10.35 -10.40 -2.74
C ILE A 79 -11.51 -10.28 -3.72
N ASP A 80 -11.28 -10.72 -4.95
CA ASP A 80 -12.29 -10.90 -6.00
C ASP A 80 -13.21 -9.69 -6.21
N SER A 81 -12.61 -8.49 -6.30
CA SER A 81 -13.29 -7.21 -6.49
C SER A 81 -13.50 -6.92 -7.99
N THR A 82 -14.62 -6.26 -8.31
CA THR A 82 -14.91 -5.71 -9.65
C THR A 82 -14.34 -4.30 -9.85
N THR A 83 -13.78 -3.70 -8.80
CA THR A 83 -13.05 -2.41 -8.87
C THR A 83 -11.82 -2.52 -9.78
N GLU A 84 -11.63 -1.56 -10.67
CA GLU A 84 -10.52 -1.52 -11.62
C GLU A 84 -9.15 -1.46 -10.92
N PRO A 85 -8.07 -2.00 -11.54
CA PRO A 85 -6.75 -2.06 -10.90
C PRO A 85 -6.18 -0.69 -10.49
N ALA A 86 -6.41 0.34 -11.31
CA ALA A 86 -5.96 1.70 -10.97
C ALA A 86 -6.69 2.23 -9.73
N ASP A 87 -8.00 2.05 -9.65
CA ASP A 87 -8.80 2.47 -8.50
C ASP A 87 -8.43 1.66 -7.24
N LEU A 88 -8.11 0.37 -7.37
CA LEU A 88 -7.58 -0.44 -6.27
C LEU A 88 -6.27 0.11 -5.72
N ALA A 89 -5.35 0.51 -6.60
CA ALA A 89 -4.08 1.11 -6.19
C ALA A 89 -4.31 2.45 -5.47
N ASP A 90 -5.16 3.31 -6.02
CA ASP A 90 -5.49 4.61 -5.43
C ASP A 90 -6.16 4.47 -4.07
N ILE A 91 -7.14 3.56 -3.94
CA ILE A 91 -7.79 3.23 -2.67
C ILE A 91 -6.77 2.70 -1.67
N GLY A 92 -5.91 1.75 -2.10
CA GLY A 92 -4.88 1.14 -1.27
C GLY A 92 -3.92 2.18 -0.70
N TYR A 93 -3.28 2.98 -1.56
CA TYR A 93 -2.33 4.00 -1.13
C TYR A 93 -2.99 5.11 -0.29
N SER A 94 -4.21 5.52 -0.64
CA SER A 94 -4.97 6.50 0.17
C SER A 94 -5.22 5.98 1.59
N LEU A 95 -5.57 4.70 1.73
CA LEU A 95 -5.79 4.10 3.05
C LEU A 95 -4.47 3.92 3.81
N VAL A 96 -3.38 3.54 3.15
CA VAL A 96 -2.04 3.49 3.79
C VAL A 96 -1.65 4.88 4.30
N MET A 97 -1.80 5.92 3.48
CA MET A 97 -1.52 7.30 3.88
C MET A 97 -2.36 7.72 5.09
N TYR A 98 -3.67 7.43 5.05
CA TYR A 98 -4.58 7.72 6.16
C TYR A 98 -4.15 7.06 7.47
N LEU A 99 -3.75 5.77 7.42
CA LEU A 99 -3.29 5.04 8.60
C LEU A 99 -1.94 5.55 9.11
N VAL A 100 -1.02 5.92 8.22
CA VAL A 100 0.27 6.51 8.61
C VAL A 100 0.08 7.84 9.33
N GLU A 101 -0.88 8.66 8.90
CA GLU A 101 -1.16 9.97 9.49
C GLU A 101 -1.95 9.88 10.81
N ASN A 102 -2.90 8.95 10.90
CA ASN A 102 -3.87 8.89 12.00
C ASN A 102 -3.62 7.74 13.00
N GLY A 103 -2.71 6.81 12.67
CA GLY A 103 -2.49 5.59 13.43
C GLY A 103 -3.51 4.48 13.11
N PRO A 104 -3.55 3.38 13.91
CA PRO A 104 -4.38 2.21 13.65
C PRO A 104 -5.84 2.46 14.08
N VAL A 105 -6.49 3.45 13.49
CA VAL A 105 -7.84 3.93 13.84
C VAL A 105 -8.96 3.20 13.09
N VAL A 106 -8.61 2.41 12.07
CA VAL A 106 -9.55 1.56 11.35
C VAL A 106 -9.58 0.18 12.03
N GLY A 107 -10.69 -0.12 12.68
CA GLY A 107 -10.92 -1.38 13.39
C GLY A 107 -11.84 -2.33 12.62
N ASP A 108 -11.99 -3.54 13.17
CA ASP A 108 -12.91 -4.54 12.65
C ASP A 108 -14.36 -4.02 12.61
N GLY A 109 -15.05 -4.24 11.49
CA GLY A 109 -16.41 -3.77 11.28
C GLY A 109 -16.56 -2.27 11.00
N HIS A 110 -15.46 -1.50 11.01
CA HIS A 110 -15.49 -0.10 10.57
C HIS A 110 -15.79 0.00 9.07
N THR A 111 -16.13 1.21 8.64
CA THR A 111 -16.36 1.53 7.23
C THR A 111 -15.38 2.57 6.73
N PHE A 112 -15.01 2.47 5.46
CA PHE A 112 -14.21 3.47 4.75
C PHE A 112 -14.81 3.71 3.35
N GLY A 113 -14.39 4.79 2.71
CA GLY A 113 -14.80 5.12 1.35
C GLY A 113 -14.26 6.48 0.92
N PRO A 114 -14.31 6.78 -0.39
CA PRO A 114 -13.87 8.08 -0.93
C PRO A 114 -14.79 9.23 -0.50
N THR A 115 -16.03 8.93 -0.09
CA THR A 115 -17.00 9.92 0.41
C THR A 115 -17.70 9.40 1.66
N ALA A 116 -18.46 10.26 2.35
CA ALA A 116 -19.21 9.89 3.55
C ALA A 116 -20.37 8.92 3.26
N GLU A 117 -20.86 8.92 2.02
CA GLU A 117 -21.94 8.07 1.53
C GLU A 117 -21.45 6.66 1.18
N THR A 118 -20.23 6.55 0.66
CA THR A 118 -19.63 5.25 0.34
C THR A 118 -19.10 4.58 1.61
N LYS A 119 -19.69 3.43 1.96
CA LYS A 119 -19.38 2.68 3.17
C LYS A 119 -18.98 1.25 2.86
N TRP A 120 -17.74 1.05 2.47
CA TRP A 120 -17.14 -0.27 2.35
C TRP A 120 -16.69 -0.76 3.71
N ARG A 121 -16.95 -2.03 4.01
CA ARG A 121 -16.59 -2.60 5.32
C ARG A 121 -15.13 -3.01 5.37
N VAL A 122 -14.62 -3.03 6.59
CA VAL A 122 -13.31 -3.57 6.92
C VAL A 122 -13.46 -4.78 7.83
N GLU A 123 -12.66 -5.81 7.59
CA GLU A 123 -12.65 -7.05 8.39
C GLU A 123 -11.22 -7.39 8.84
N HIS A 124 -11.02 -7.58 10.15
CA HIS A 124 -9.78 -8.11 10.70
C HIS A 124 -9.83 -9.63 10.64
N THR A 125 -9.08 -10.22 9.71
CA THR A 125 -9.25 -11.63 9.36
C THR A 125 -7.95 -12.28 8.96
N LYS A 126 -7.97 -13.59 8.74
CA LYS A 126 -6.78 -14.31 8.26
C LYS A 126 -6.60 -14.07 6.77
N SER A 127 -5.36 -13.79 6.35
CA SER A 127 -5.01 -13.57 4.95
C SER A 127 -5.36 -14.80 4.10
N LYS A 128 -5.86 -14.54 2.88
CA LYS A 128 -5.97 -15.59 1.86
C LYS A 128 -4.66 -15.81 1.11
N PHE A 129 -3.77 -14.81 1.06
CA PHE A 129 -2.49 -14.89 0.36
C PHE A 129 -1.33 -15.40 1.22
N ARG A 130 -1.31 -15.08 2.53
CA ARG A 130 -0.21 -15.39 3.45
C ARG A 130 -0.70 -16.21 4.64
N LYS A 131 -0.39 -17.51 4.63
CA LYS A 131 -0.92 -18.45 5.64
C LYS A 131 -0.51 -18.04 7.07
N GLY A 132 -1.51 -17.85 7.93
CA GLY A 132 -1.32 -17.58 9.36
C GLY A 132 -1.25 -16.09 9.71
N GLU A 133 -1.10 -15.21 8.72
CA GLU A 133 -1.05 -13.77 8.93
C GLU A 133 -2.44 -13.17 9.12
N TRP A 134 -2.51 -12.10 9.93
CA TRP A 134 -3.70 -11.27 10.10
C TRP A 134 -3.62 -10.09 9.13
N VAL A 135 -4.75 -9.77 8.50
CA VAL A 135 -4.87 -8.68 7.53
C VAL A 135 -6.09 -7.82 7.83
N LEU A 136 -6.04 -6.61 7.29
CA LEU A 136 -7.17 -5.72 7.14
C LEU A 136 -7.83 -5.99 5.77
N ARG A 137 -8.84 -6.86 5.72
CA ARG A 137 -9.55 -7.16 4.48
C ARG A 137 -10.56 -6.06 4.17
N LEU A 138 -10.43 -5.47 2.99
CA LEU A 138 -11.27 -4.41 2.47
C LEU A 138 -12.38 -5.01 1.59
N GLN A 139 -13.62 -4.76 1.95
CA GLN A 139 -14.80 -5.30 1.27
C GLN A 139 -15.26 -4.32 0.19
N LEU A 140 -14.57 -4.36 -0.95
CA LEU A 140 -14.88 -3.57 -2.14
C LEU A 140 -15.89 -4.30 -3.04
N PRO A 141 -16.61 -3.59 -3.93
CA PRO A 141 -17.51 -4.20 -4.93
C PRO A 141 -16.76 -5.10 -5.90
#